data_AF-A0A1E7LAC6-F1
#
_entry.id   AF-A0A1E7LAC6-F1
#
_cell.length_a   1.000
_cell.length_b   1.000
_cell.length_c   1.000
_cell.angle_alpha   90.00
_cell.angle_beta   90.00
_cell.angle_gamma   90.00
#
_symmetry.space_group_name_H-M   'P 1'
#
loop_
_entity.id
_entity.type
_entity.pdbx_description
1 polymer ?
#
loop_
_entity_poly.entity_id
_entity_poly.type
_entity_poly.pdbx_seq_one_letter_code
_entity_poly.pdbx_strand_id
1 'polypeptide(L)'
;MAEQEAGPGVPTEGDAGGSPVQAGAPRRRLRRRSLREERVHLRFSPQEMEDIRRAAAASRMTPAGYVAEAGLAAARSENPEAAVADYRRTVKELMESNRQAAALGNNLNQLTYHLNRSGGPLPEQAVVHRLSKRVDDVLDAIDQAVESLVRR
;
A
#
# COMPACT_ATOMS: atom_id res chain seq x y z
N MET A 1 -47.42 -59.74 -30.61
CA MET A 1 -47.32 -60.16 -32.03
C MET A 1 -47.81 -59.02 -32.90
N ALA A 2 -47.13 -58.79 -34.03
CA ALA A 2 -47.28 -57.74 -35.07
C ALA A 2 -46.85 -56.33 -34.62
N GLU A 3 -45.74 -55.69 -35.05
CA GLU A 3 -45.17 -55.40 -36.40
C GLU A 3 -46.12 -54.57 -37.28
N GLN A 4 -45.89 -53.26 -37.36
CA GLN A 4 -45.23 -52.50 -38.44
C GLN A 4 -46.22 -52.01 -39.50
N GLU A 5 -46.36 -50.68 -39.64
CA GLU A 5 -46.49 -50.07 -40.95
C GLU A 5 -45.85 -48.67 -40.95
N ALA A 6 -45.03 -48.44 -41.95
CA ALA A 6 -44.23 -47.24 -42.14
C ALA A 6 -44.69 -46.48 -43.38
N GLY A 7 -44.76 -45.15 -43.23
CA GLY A 7 -44.43 -44.16 -44.27
C GLY A 7 -45.62 -43.41 -44.91
N PRO A 8 -45.36 -42.40 -45.76
CA PRO A 8 -44.20 -41.49 -45.84
C PRO A 8 -44.62 -40.00 -46.06
N GLY A 9 -43.69 -39.04 -45.95
CA GLY A 9 -43.93 -37.65 -46.40
C GLY A 9 -43.01 -36.58 -45.80
N VAL A 10 -41.80 -36.44 -46.35
CA VAL A 10 -40.80 -35.37 -46.11
C VAL A 10 -41.17 -34.10 -46.92
N PRO A 11 -40.39 -32.98 -46.94
CA PRO A 11 -39.77 -32.15 -45.91
C PRO A 11 -40.27 -30.68 -45.97
N THR A 12 -40.04 -29.88 -44.94
CA THR A 12 -39.81 -28.43 -45.17
C THR A 12 -38.43 -28.08 -44.64
N GLU A 13 -37.52 -27.89 -45.58
CA GLU A 13 -36.21 -27.28 -45.37
C GLU A 13 -36.41 -25.85 -44.88
N GLY A 14 -35.77 -25.56 -43.76
CA GLY A 14 -35.53 -24.21 -43.27
C GLY A 14 -34.10 -24.19 -42.73
N ASP A 15 -33.16 -24.04 -43.66
CA ASP A 15 -31.76 -23.75 -43.35
C ASP A 15 -31.68 -22.39 -42.64
N ALA A 16 -31.07 -22.40 -41.46
CA ALA A 16 -30.41 -21.24 -40.91
C ALA A 16 -29.29 -21.75 -39.98
N GLY A 17 -28.13 -21.99 -40.59
CA GLY A 17 -26.89 -22.29 -39.91
C GLY A 17 -26.62 -21.34 -38.73
N GLY A 18 -26.55 -21.93 -37.54
CA GLY A 18 -25.95 -21.34 -36.36
C GLY A 18 -24.97 -22.35 -35.79
N SER A 19 -23.69 -22.20 -36.09
CA SER A 19 -22.62 -22.99 -35.46
C SER A 19 -22.75 -22.88 -33.93
N PRO A 20 -22.78 -23.98 -33.17
CA PRO A 20 -22.76 -23.87 -31.73
C PRO A 20 -21.37 -23.34 -31.33
N VAL A 21 -21.34 -22.13 -30.78
CA VAL A 21 -20.18 -21.62 -30.05
C VAL A 21 -19.89 -22.64 -28.96
N GLN A 22 -18.79 -23.40 -29.12
CA GLN A 22 -18.31 -24.30 -28.08
C GLN A 22 -17.96 -23.45 -26.86
N ALA A 23 -18.89 -23.41 -25.91
CA ALA A 23 -18.63 -22.89 -24.59
C ALA A 23 -17.45 -23.69 -24.01
N GLY A 24 -16.29 -23.05 -23.93
CA GLY A 24 -15.09 -23.66 -23.38
C GLY A 24 -15.41 -24.28 -22.03
N ALA A 25 -15.18 -25.59 -21.92
CA ALA A 25 -15.48 -26.35 -20.71
C ALA A 25 -14.93 -25.61 -19.47
N PRO A 26 -15.72 -25.46 -18.39
CA PRO A 26 -15.24 -24.78 -17.21
C PRO A 26 -13.99 -25.51 -16.71
N ARG A 27 -12.85 -24.82 -16.75
CA ARG A 27 -11.59 -25.29 -16.17
C ARG A 27 -11.80 -25.45 -14.67
N ARG A 28 -12.29 -26.62 -14.27
CA ARG A 28 -12.47 -27.02 -12.88
C ARG A 28 -11.09 -27.09 -12.26
N ARG A 29 -10.67 -25.99 -11.62
CA ARG A 29 -9.49 -25.98 -10.75
C ARG A 29 -9.62 -27.16 -9.79
N LEU A 30 -8.55 -27.95 -9.66
CA LEU A 30 -8.46 -28.98 -8.63
C LEU A 30 -8.71 -28.29 -7.28
N ARG A 31 -9.89 -28.48 -6.71
CA ARG A 31 -10.27 -27.84 -5.45
C ARG A 31 -9.39 -28.49 -4.38
N ARG A 32 -8.39 -27.74 -3.89
CA ARG A 32 -7.61 -28.18 -2.73
C ARG A 32 -8.60 -28.51 -1.61
N ARG A 33 -8.52 -29.72 -1.05
CA ARG A 33 -9.54 -30.26 -0.14
C ARG A 33 -9.68 -29.44 1.15
N SER A 34 -8.63 -28.76 1.57
CA SER A 34 -8.64 -27.81 2.68
C SER A 34 -8.30 -26.39 2.19
N LEU A 35 -9.02 -25.42 2.74
CA LEU A 35 -8.68 -24.01 2.62
C LEU A 35 -7.38 -23.72 3.37
N ARG A 36 -6.69 -22.62 3.03
CA ARG A 36 -5.60 -22.13 3.89
C ARG A 36 -6.21 -21.69 5.22
N GLU A 37 -5.72 -22.26 6.31
CA GLU A 37 -6.26 -22.04 7.66
C GLU A 37 -5.78 -20.72 8.26
N GLU A 38 -4.50 -20.38 8.03
CA GLU A 38 -3.90 -19.13 8.52
C GLU A 38 -4.35 -17.91 7.72
N ARG A 39 -4.82 -16.88 8.44
CA ARG A 39 -5.32 -15.62 7.86
C ARG A 39 -4.75 -14.42 8.60
N VAL A 40 -4.39 -13.39 7.85
CA VAL A 40 -3.95 -12.09 8.37
C VAL A 40 -4.97 -11.02 7.98
N HIS A 41 -5.40 -10.20 8.95
CA HIS A 41 -6.31 -9.10 8.72
C HIS A 41 -5.52 -7.79 8.60
N LEU A 42 -5.51 -7.23 7.39
CA LEU A 42 -4.81 -5.98 7.08
C LEU A 42 -5.79 -4.81 7.12
N ARG A 43 -5.32 -3.66 7.61
CA ARG A 43 -6.05 -2.39 7.54
C ARG A 43 -5.26 -1.43 6.68
N PHE A 44 -5.97 -0.75 5.79
CA PHE A 44 -5.39 0.23 4.88
C PHE A 44 -6.23 1.50 4.95
N SER A 45 -5.55 2.64 4.88
CA SER A 45 -6.15 3.93 4.56
C SER A 45 -6.73 3.93 3.14
N PRO A 46 -7.59 4.92 2.80
CA PRO A 46 -8.15 5.02 1.45
C PRO A 46 -7.07 5.11 0.35
N GLN A 47 -6.01 5.87 0.60
CA GLN A 47 -4.89 6.06 -0.34
C GLN A 47 -4.11 4.77 -0.55
N GLU A 48 -3.68 4.10 0.53
CA GLU A 48 -2.96 2.82 0.45
C GLU A 48 -3.79 1.76 -0.31
N MET A 49 -5.10 1.75 -0.12
CA MET A 49 -5.98 0.85 -0.86
C MET A 49 -6.07 1.19 -2.35
N GLU A 50 -6.03 2.47 -2.73
CA GLU A 50 -5.97 2.88 -4.13
C GLU A 50 -4.67 2.41 -4.80
N ASP A 51 -3.53 2.57 -4.13
CA ASP A 51 -2.24 2.11 -4.63
C ASP A 51 -2.24 0.58 -4.83
N ILE A 52 -2.81 -0.17 -3.87
CA ILE A 52 -2.97 -1.62 -3.99
C ILE A 52 -3.86 -1.98 -5.18
N ARG A 53 -5.00 -1.29 -5.38
CA ARG A 53 -5.90 -1.56 -6.52
C ARG A 53 -5.18 -1.32 -7.84
N ARG A 54 -4.45 -0.21 -7.96
CA ARG A 54 -3.65 0.13 -9.17
C ARG A 54 -2.61 -0.95 -9.47
N ALA A 55 -1.83 -1.36 -8.46
CA ALA A 55 -0.81 -2.38 -8.62
C ALA A 55 -1.38 -3.78 -8.93
N ALA A 56 -2.49 -4.14 -8.29
CA ALA A 56 -3.20 -5.39 -8.56
C ALA A 56 -3.77 -5.42 -9.97
N ALA A 57 -4.35 -4.31 -10.46
CA ALA A 57 -4.83 -4.19 -11.83
C ALA A 57 -3.69 -4.37 -12.85
N ALA A 58 -2.55 -3.71 -12.63
CA ALA A 58 -1.35 -3.87 -13.46
C ALA A 58 -0.86 -5.33 -13.49
N SER A 59 -0.98 -6.04 -12.37
CA SER A 59 -0.60 -7.45 -12.23
C SER A 59 -1.69 -8.44 -12.66
N ARG A 60 -2.87 -7.96 -13.08
CA ARG A 60 -4.07 -8.77 -13.37
C ARG A 60 -4.49 -9.70 -12.21
N MET A 61 -4.40 -9.19 -10.99
CA MET A 61 -4.74 -9.89 -9.76
C MET A 61 -5.88 -9.18 -9.03
N THR A 62 -6.55 -9.89 -8.11
CA THR A 62 -7.40 -9.22 -7.13
C THR A 62 -6.52 -8.45 -6.13
N PRO A 63 -6.99 -7.35 -5.51
CA PRO A 63 -6.23 -6.63 -4.49
C PRO A 63 -5.69 -7.53 -3.38
N ALA A 64 -6.52 -8.42 -2.84
CA ALA A 64 -6.11 -9.38 -1.82
C ALA A 64 -5.09 -10.41 -2.32
N GLY A 65 -5.25 -10.88 -3.57
CA GLY A 65 -4.31 -11.82 -4.19
C GLY A 65 -2.95 -11.17 -4.43
N TYR A 66 -2.94 -9.93 -4.91
CA TYR A 66 -1.73 -9.15 -5.11
C TYR A 66 -0.95 -8.97 -3.80
N VAL A 67 -1.62 -8.52 -2.73
CA VAL A 67 -0.98 -8.34 -1.41
C VAL A 67 -0.42 -9.65 -0.87
N ALA A 68 -1.14 -10.76 -1.04
CA ALA A 68 -0.67 -12.08 -0.60
C ALA A 68 0.58 -12.54 -1.37
N GLU A 69 0.60 -12.40 -2.70
CA GLU A 69 1.77 -12.79 -3.49
C GLU A 69 2.94 -11.83 -3.29
N ALA A 70 2.72 -10.52 -3.18
CA ALA A 70 3.75 -9.55 -2.88
C ALA A 70 4.41 -9.82 -1.52
N GLY A 71 3.60 -10.08 -0.48
CA GLY A 71 4.11 -10.45 0.85
C GLY A 71 4.88 -11.77 0.84
N LEU A 72 4.39 -12.79 0.12
CA LEU A 72 5.10 -14.07 -0.02
C LEU A 72 6.39 -13.94 -0.83
N ALA A 73 6.41 -13.12 -1.88
CA ALA A 73 7.61 -12.86 -2.68
C ALA A 73 8.68 -12.15 -1.84
N ALA A 74 8.30 -11.13 -1.05
CA ALA A 74 9.22 -10.45 -0.13
C ALA A 74 9.76 -11.42 0.93
N ALA A 75 8.89 -12.23 1.55
CA ALA A 75 9.29 -13.20 2.57
C ALA A 75 10.20 -14.33 2.05
N ARG A 76 10.13 -14.64 0.75
CA ARG A 76 10.96 -15.67 0.08
C ARG A 76 12.22 -15.12 -0.57
N SER A 77 12.42 -13.80 -0.58
CA SER A 77 13.62 -13.19 -1.14
C SER A 77 14.87 -13.54 -0.31
N GLU A 78 16.06 -13.42 -0.90
CA GLU A 78 17.33 -13.69 -0.21
C GLU A 78 17.57 -12.77 0.99
N ASN A 79 17.01 -11.56 0.95
CA ASN A 79 17.03 -10.61 2.07
C ASN A 79 15.63 -9.99 2.28
N PRO A 80 14.75 -10.66 3.05
CA PRO A 80 13.38 -10.21 3.30
C PRO A 80 13.30 -8.85 4.01
N GLU A 81 14.32 -8.51 4.81
CA GLU A 81 14.38 -7.20 5.46
C GLU A 81 14.61 -6.10 4.43
N ALA A 82 15.53 -6.30 3.47
CA ALA A 82 15.79 -5.34 2.40
C ALA A 82 14.53 -5.02 1.57
N ALA A 83 13.66 -6.02 1.33
CA ALA A 83 12.41 -5.82 0.58
C ALA A 83 11.43 -4.84 1.26
N VAL A 84 11.56 -4.63 2.58
CA VAL A 84 10.70 -3.74 3.39
C VAL A 84 11.51 -2.57 3.99
N ALA A 85 12.84 -2.59 3.85
CA ALA A 85 13.75 -1.73 4.59
C ALA A 85 13.62 -0.26 4.23
N ASP A 86 13.42 0.08 2.95
CA ASP A 86 13.41 1.48 2.50
C ASP A 86 12.29 2.28 3.17
N TYR A 87 11.05 1.78 3.14
CA TYR A 87 9.93 2.46 3.79
C TYR A 87 10.14 2.58 5.31
N ARG A 88 10.60 1.49 5.95
CA ARG A 88 10.87 1.49 7.39
C ARG A 88 12.01 2.43 7.77
N ARG A 89 13.02 2.57 6.93
CA ARG A 89 14.14 3.50 7.10
C ARG A 89 13.62 4.94 7.04
N THR A 90 12.88 5.30 6.00
CA THR A 90 12.32 6.66 5.84
C THR A 90 11.39 7.04 6.99
N VAL A 91 10.52 6.12 7.44
CA VAL A 91 9.65 6.37 8.61
C VAL A 91 10.48 6.57 9.89
N LYS A 92 11.54 5.79 10.09
CA LYS A 92 12.43 5.97 11.24
C LYS A 92 13.16 7.31 11.20
N GLU A 93 13.65 7.71 10.03
CA GLU A 93 14.30 9.01 9.82
C GLU A 93 13.33 10.15 10.15
N LEU A 94 12.08 10.08 9.69
CA LEU A 94 11.05 11.06 10.05
C LEU A 94 10.77 11.09 11.57
N MET A 95 10.69 9.94 12.23
CA MET A 95 10.49 9.88 13.69
C MET A 95 11.67 10.49 14.46
N GLU A 96 12.89 10.32 13.95
CA GLU A 96 14.09 10.93 14.53
C GLU A 96 14.04 12.46 14.38
N SER A 97 13.71 12.96 13.19
CA SER A 97 13.55 14.41 12.94
C SER A 97 12.49 15.02 13.84
N ASN A 98 11.35 14.35 14.02
CA ASN A 98 10.29 14.80 14.95
C ASN A 98 10.78 14.86 16.41
N ARG A 99 11.60 13.90 16.83
CA ARG A 99 12.19 13.92 18.18
C ARG A 99 13.13 15.12 18.36
N GLN A 100 13.93 15.43 17.34
CA GLN A 100 14.81 16.60 17.35
C GLN A 100 14.01 17.91 17.42
N ALA A 101 12.92 18.02 16.66
CA ALA A 101 12.03 19.17 16.71
C ALA A 101 11.36 19.34 18.09
N ALA A 102 10.91 18.24 18.71
CA ALA A 102 10.36 18.29 20.07
C ALA A 102 11.40 18.77 21.10
N ALA A 103 12.66 18.35 20.96
CA ALA A 103 13.75 18.82 21.81
C ALA A 103 14.03 20.32 21.63
N LEU A 104 13.96 20.84 20.40
CA LEU A 104 14.06 22.27 20.13
C LEU A 104 12.91 23.06 20.76
N GLY A 105 11.68 22.58 20.63
CA GLY A 105 10.50 23.18 21.27
C GLY A 105 10.65 23.28 22.80
N ASN A 106 11.18 22.24 23.44
CA ASN A 106 11.46 22.26 24.88
C ASN A 106 12.50 23.32 25.26
N ASN A 107 13.57 23.46 24.48
CA ASN A 107 14.60 24.48 24.74
C ASN A 107 14.05 25.90 24.58
N LEU A 108 13.22 26.14 23.56
CA LEU A 108 12.54 27.42 23.35
C LEU A 108 11.57 27.75 24.51
N ASN A 109 10.85 26.74 25.00
CA ASN A 109 9.96 26.89 26.13
C ASN A 109 10.73 27.25 27.41
N GLN A 110 11.88 26.62 27.65
CA GLN A 110 12.76 26.95 28.79
C GLN A 110 13.31 28.38 28.70
N LEU A 111 13.75 28.82 27.51
CA LEU A 111 14.20 30.19 27.29
C LEU A 111 13.09 31.22 27.54
N THR A 112 11.91 30.98 26.98
CA THR A 112 10.74 31.84 27.18
C THR A 112 10.36 31.93 28.66
N TYR A 113 10.36 30.79 29.36
CA TYR A 113 10.09 30.74 30.78
C TYR A 113 11.12 31.53 31.60
N HIS A 114 12.41 31.36 31.31
CA HIS A 114 13.47 32.15 31.95
C HIS A 114 13.31 33.66 31.71
N LEU A 115 12.99 34.08 30.48
CA LEU A 115 12.75 35.50 30.18
C LEU A 115 11.54 36.05 30.94
N ASN A 116 10.43 35.32 30.92
CA ASN A 116 9.17 35.75 31.56
C ASN A 116 9.26 35.75 33.10
N ARG A 117 10.03 34.85 33.71
CA ARG A 117 10.13 34.71 35.16
C ARG A 117 11.28 35.50 35.79
N SER A 118 12.39 35.66 35.05
CA SER A 118 13.62 36.28 35.58
C SER A 118 13.75 37.76 35.23
N GLY A 119 13.00 38.28 34.23
CA GLY A 119 13.16 39.66 33.75
C GLY A 119 14.59 39.99 33.29
N GLY A 120 15.42 38.96 33.06
CA GLY A 120 16.84 39.09 32.78
C GLY A 120 17.11 39.51 31.33
N PRO A 121 18.29 40.08 31.04
CA PRO A 121 18.65 40.49 29.69
C PRO A 121 18.62 39.29 28.74
N LEU A 122 18.17 39.52 27.50
CA LEU A 122 18.16 38.47 26.47
C LEU A 122 19.56 37.86 26.32
N PRO A 123 19.65 36.55 25.99
CA PRO A 123 20.90 35.98 25.51
C PRO A 123 21.43 36.79 24.33
N GLU A 124 22.75 36.87 24.21
CA GLU A 124 23.44 37.58 23.13
C GLU A 124 22.80 37.27 21.76
N GLN A 125 22.57 38.28 20.92
CA GLN A 125 21.83 38.14 19.64
C GLN A 125 22.35 36.98 18.76
N ALA A 126 23.65 36.70 18.82
CA ALA A 126 24.29 35.59 18.13
C ALA A 126 23.79 34.20 18.56
N VAL A 127 23.37 34.03 19.82
CA VAL A 127 22.80 32.78 20.34
C VAL A 127 21.37 32.60 19.81
N VAL A 128 20.57 33.66 19.80
CA VAL A 128 19.21 33.64 19.25
C VAL A 128 19.24 33.33 17.75
N HIS A 129 20.10 34.00 16.99
CA HIS A 129 20.26 33.73 15.55
C HIS A 129 20.72 32.30 15.24
N ARG A 130 21.65 31.74 16.04
CA ARG A 130 22.06 30.33 15.88
C ARG A 130 20.92 29.37 16.17
N LEU A 131 20.07 29.67 17.15
CA LEU A 131 18.92 28.83 17.48
C LEU A 131 17.88 28.89 16.36
N SER A 132 17.54 30.09 15.87
CA SER A 132 16.62 30.27 14.73
C SER A 132 17.11 29.53 13.49
N LYS A 133 18.40 29.69 13.13
CA LYS A 133 18.98 28.97 12.00
C LYS A 133 18.86 27.44 12.16
N ARG A 134 19.07 26.94 13.38
CA ARG A 134 18.97 25.50 13.68
C ARG A 134 17.54 24.99 13.68
N VAL A 135 16.56 25.86 13.94
CA VAL A 135 15.13 25.55 13.76
C VAL A 135 14.80 25.48 12.27
N ASP A 136 15.26 26.46 11.47
CA ASP A 136 15.07 26.46 10.02
C ASP A 136 15.67 25.20 9.37
N ASP A 137 16.92 24.85 9.74
CA ASP A 137 17.59 23.63 9.25
C ASP A 137 16.78 22.34 9.56
N VAL A 138 16.09 22.28 10.72
CA VAL A 138 15.27 21.13 11.11
C VAL A 138 13.92 21.12 10.39
N LEU A 139 13.31 22.29 10.17
CA LEU A 139 12.08 22.40 9.39
C LEU A 139 12.32 21.97 7.93
N ASP A 140 13.41 22.42 7.32
CA ASP A 140 13.81 22.01 5.97
C ASP A 140 14.03 20.48 5.89
N ALA A 141 14.65 19.88 6.90
CA ALA A 141 14.85 18.43 6.97
C ALA A 141 13.53 17.66 7.10
N ILE A 142 12.55 18.20 7.84
CA ILE A 142 11.21 17.62 7.97
C ILE A 142 10.47 17.73 6.63
N ASP A 143 10.50 18.89 5.98
CA ASP A 143 9.83 19.12 4.71
C ASP A 143 10.39 18.20 3.61
N GLN A 144 11.71 18.04 3.54
CA GLN A 144 12.35 17.09 2.62
C GLN A 144 11.94 15.63 2.89
N ALA A 145 11.86 15.24 4.17
CA ALA A 145 11.44 13.90 4.55
C ALA A 145 9.97 13.64 4.17
N VAL A 146 9.07 14.61 4.44
CA VAL A 146 7.66 14.53 4.07
C VAL A 146 7.49 14.48 2.55
N GLU A 147 8.21 15.32 1.82
CA GLU A 147 8.18 15.35 0.35
C GLU A 147 8.64 14.03 -0.27
N SER A 148 9.69 13.41 0.28
CA SER A 148 10.16 12.09 -0.14
C SER A 148 9.12 10.98 0.08
N LEU A 149 8.26 11.14 1.09
CA LEU A 149 7.21 10.20 1.45
C LEU A 149 5.95 10.36 0.59
N VAL A 150 5.64 11.59 0.16
CA VAL A 150 4.48 11.93 -0.68
C VAL A 150 4.73 11.65 -2.18
N ARG A 151 5.97 11.76 -2.65
CA ARG A 151 6.33 11.53 -4.08
C ARG A 151 6.45 10.06 -4.48
N ARG A 152 6.19 9.12 -3.57
CA ARG A 152 6.31 7.66 -3.80
C ARG A 152 4.94 7.02 -3.97
#